data_AF-A0A955QKI1-F1
#
_entry.id   AF-A0A955QKI1-F1
#
_cell.length_a   1.000
_cell.length_b   1.000
_cell.length_c   1.000
_cell.angle_alpha   90.00
_cell.angle_beta   90.00
_cell.angle_gamma   90.00
#
_symmetry.space_group_name_H-M   'P 1'
#
loop_
_entity.id
_entity.type
_entity.pdbx_description
1 polymer ?
#
loop_
_entity_poly.entity_id
_entity_poly.type
_entity_poly.pdbx_seq_one_letter_code
_entity_poly.pdbx_strand_id
1 'polypeptide(L)'
;MINKNDNPVAWALLLTELDEAHKHLESLTTAMMEKGTIEESDFAVHLGHVYAHLNRVWHSRNQDEQITEEQWPVFSQFPKDIKPVG
;
A
#
# COMPACT_ATOMS: atom_id res chain seq x y z
N MET A 1 -14.33 -7.29 7.92
CA MET A 1 -12.87 -7.11 7.89
C MET A 1 -12.27 -8.18 8.79
N ILE A 2 -11.14 -8.73 8.39
CA ILE A 2 -10.34 -9.59 9.26
C ILE A 2 -9.93 -8.84 10.53
N ASN A 3 -9.54 -9.56 11.58
CA ASN A 3 -9.10 -8.96 12.83
C ASN A 3 -7.90 -9.70 13.45
N LYS A 4 -7.24 -9.03 14.40
CA LYS A 4 -6.03 -9.56 15.06
C LYS A 4 -6.25 -10.88 15.81
N ASN A 5 -7.44 -11.11 16.37
CA ASN A 5 -7.70 -12.27 17.20
C ASN A 5 -8.01 -13.51 16.34
N ASP A 6 -8.85 -13.34 15.33
CA ASP A 6 -9.32 -14.44 14.49
C ASP A 6 -8.40 -14.71 13.29
N ASN A 7 -7.68 -13.68 12.81
CA ASN A 7 -6.83 -13.73 11.61
C ASN A 7 -5.45 -13.09 11.86
N PRO A 8 -4.67 -13.52 12.87
CA PRO A 8 -3.44 -12.84 13.28
C PRO A 8 -2.39 -12.70 12.17
N VAL A 9 -2.29 -13.69 11.27
CA VAL A 9 -1.33 -13.67 10.15
C VAL A 9 -1.75 -12.66 9.08
N ALA A 10 -2.97 -12.77 8.57
CA ALA A 10 -3.49 -11.84 7.57
C ALA A 10 -3.54 -10.39 8.12
N TRP A 11 -3.85 -10.23 9.40
CA TRP A 11 -3.79 -8.94 10.08
C TRP A 11 -2.37 -8.36 10.12
N ALA A 12 -1.36 -9.19 10.43
CA ALA A 12 0.03 -8.76 10.40
C ALA A 12 0.47 -8.34 8.99
N LEU A 13 0.04 -9.06 7.96
CA LEU A 13 0.33 -8.70 6.56
C LEU A 13 -0.29 -7.35 6.17
N LEU A 14 -1.53 -7.06 6.57
CA LEU A 14 -2.12 -5.73 6.37
C LEU A 14 -1.29 -4.62 7.02
N LEU A 15 -0.79 -4.85 8.24
CA LEU A 15 0.05 -3.89 8.94
C LEU A 15 1.40 -3.71 8.23
N THR A 16 2.00 -4.79 7.72
CA THR A 16 3.23 -4.73 6.92
C THR A 16 3.03 -3.89 5.66
N GLU A 17 1.94 -4.08 4.92
CA GLU A 17 1.66 -3.29 3.73
C GLU A 17 1.49 -1.79 4.06
N LEU A 18 0.83 -1.46 5.18
CA LEU A 18 0.71 -0.08 5.65
C LEU A 18 2.07 0.52 6.04
N ASP A 19 2.93 -0.25 6.69
CA ASP A 19 4.27 0.18 7.08
C ASP A 19 5.18 0.43 5.87
N GLU A 20 5.11 -0.43 4.85
CA GLU A 20 5.83 -0.23 3.60
C GLU A 20 5.33 1.00 2.82
N ALA A 21 4.01 1.24 2.78
CA ALA A 21 3.46 2.48 2.23
C ALA A 21 4.00 3.71 2.97
N HIS A 22 4.07 3.65 4.30
CA HIS A 22 4.61 4.72 5.12
C HIS A 22 6.10 4.98 4.83
N LYS A 23 6.94 3.93 4.75
CA LYS A 23 8.37 4.05 4.41
C LYS A 23 8.61 4.68 3.04
N HIS A 24 7.83 4.29 2.03
CA HIS A 24 7.94 4.87 0.69
C HIS A 24 7.56 6.36 0.68
N LEU A 25 6.54 6.75 1.45
CA LEU A 25 6.13 8.13 1.60
C LEU A 25 7.17 8.96 2.38
N GLU A 26 7.69 8.42 3.48
CA GLU A 26 8.75 9.05 4.28
C GLU A 26 10.01 9.29 3.42
N SER A 27 10.45 8.27 2.67
CA SER A 27 11.58 8.36 1.76
C SER A 27 11.37 9.44 0.70
N LEU A 28 10.16 9.49 0.13
CA LEU A 28 9.79 10.49 -0.87
C LEU A 28 9.85 11.91 -0.30
N THR A 29 9.21 12.14 0.84
CA THR A 29 9.19 13.46 1.49
C THR A 29 10.59 13.92 1.90
N THR A 30 11.41 13.03 2.43
CA THR A 30 12.79 13.30 2.82
C THR A 30 13.62 13.72 1.60
N ALA A 31 13.55 12.94 0.52
CA ALA A 31 14.27 13.26 -0.72
C ALA A 31 13.88 14.63 -1.29
N MET A 32 12.59 14.96 -1.28
CA MET A 32 12.08 16.26 -1.74
C MET A 32 12.52 17.41 -0.82
N MET A 33 12.51 17.21 0.51
CA MET A 33 12.93 18.22 1.47
C MET A 33 14.43 18.52 1.38
N GLU A 34 15.27 17.48 1.26
CA GLU A 34 16.72 17.62 1.22
C GLU A 34 17.22 18.22 -0.10
N LYS A 35 16.64 17.79 -1.22
CA LYS A 35 17.10 18.22 -2.56
C LYS A 35 16.38 19.47 -3.06
N GLY A 36 15.20 19.79 -2.53
CA GLY A 36 14.34 20.87 -3.02
C GLY A 36 13.75 20.62 -4.42
N THR A 37 14.01 19.44 -5.00
CA THR A 37 13.51 19.01 -6.32
C THR A 37 13.46 17.48 -6.37
N ILE A 38 12.66 16.95 -7.29
CA ILE A 38 12.58 15.52 -7.59
C ILE A 38 12.24 15.34 -9.07
N GLU A 39 12.86 14.34 -9.71
CA GLU A 39 12.51 13.95 -11.07
C GLU A 39 11.13 13.29 -11.10
N GLU A 40 10.34 13.56 -12.14
CA GLU A 40 8.99 13.02 -12.27
C GLU A 40 8.97 11.48 -12.25
N SER A 41 9.98 10.84 -12.85
CA SER A 41 10.12 9.37 -12.83
C SER A 41 10.27 8.83 -11.41
N ASP A 42 11.08 9.48 -10.58
CA ASP A 42 11.32 9.05 -9.20
C ASP A 42 10.05 9.28 -8.36
N PHE A 43 9.41 10.43 -8.55
CA PHE A 43 8.13 10.75 -7.92
C PHE A 43 7.06 9.70 -8.26
N ALA A 44 6.94 9.36 -9.54
CA ALA A 44 5.98 8.37 -10.03
C ALA A 44 6.27 6.97 -9.46
N VAL A 45 7.54 6.55 -9.36
CA VAL A 45 7.91 5.25 -8.79
C VAL A 45 7.54 5.18 -7.30
N HIS A 46 7.88 6.20 -6.51
CA HIS A 46 7.55 6.23 -5.09
C HIS A 46 6.03 6.21 -4.85
N LEU A 47 5.29 7.07 -5.54
CA LEU A 47 3.83 7.06 -5.45
C LEU A 47 3.23 5.76 -5.96
N GLY A 48 3.78 5.17 -7.02
CA GLY A 48 3.37 3.88 -7.54
C GLY A 48 3.46 2.78 -6.50
N HIS A 49 4.55 2.73 -5.72
CA HIS A 49 4.66 1.79 -4.60
C HIS A 49 3.63 2.09 -3.51
N VAL A 50 3.51 3.35 -3.06
CA VAL A 50 2.52 3.75 -2.05
C VAL A 50 1.12 3.28 -2.44
N TYR A 51 0.70 3.55 -3.68
CA TYR A 51 -0.58 3.09 -4.19
C TYR A 51 -0.68 1.57 -4.21
N ALA A 52 0.32 0.85 -4.71
CA ALA A 52 0.29 -0.61 -4.74
C ALA A 52 0.09 -1.22 -3.34
N HIS A 53 0.81 -0.72 -2.33
CA HIS A 53 0.66 -1.15 -0.93
C HIS A 53 -0.74 -0.84 -0.37
N LEU A 54 -1.21 0.41 -0.51
CA LEU A 54 -2.54 0.81 -0.03
C LEU A 54 -3.68 0.05 -0.73
N ASN A 55 -3.52 -0.22 -2.03
CA ASN A 55 -4.46 -1.01 -2.81
C ASN A 55 -4.50 -2.45 -2.28
N ARG A 56 -3.35 -3.07 -2.01
CA ARG A 56 -3.31 -4.43 -1.42
C ARG A 56 -3.98 -4.48 -0.06
N VAL A 57 -3.77 -3.47 0.78
CA VAL A 57 -4.48 -3.33 2.07
C VAL A 57 -5.99 -3.31 1.85
N TRP A 58 -6.47 -2.46 0.94
CA TRP A 58 -7.90 -2.35 0.67
C TRP A 58 -8.48 -3.66 0.16
N HIS A 59 -7.88 -4.26 -0.87
CA HIS A 59 -8.44 -5.46 -1.52
C HIS A 59 -8.36 -6.71 -0.63
N SER A 60 -7.36 -6.84 0.22
CA SER A 60 -7.20 -7.99 1.13
C SER A 60 -7.91 -7.85 2.49
N ARG A 61 -8.55 -6.72 2.79
CA ARG A 61 -9.15 -6.41 4.11
C ARG A 61 -10.16 -7.46 4.64
N ASN A 62 -10.74 -8.27 3.76
CA ASN A 62 -11.71 -9.32 4.12
C ASN A 62 -11.20 -10.74 3.83
N GLN A 63 -9.94 -10.91 3.43
CA GLN A 63 -9.34 -12.20 3.12
C GLN A 63 -8.57 -12.71 4.34
N ASP A 64 -8.97 -13.87 4.84
CA ASP A 64 -8.34 -14.58 5.95
C ASP A 64 -7.16 -15.47 5.50
N GLU A 65 -7.15 -15.86 4.23
CA GLU A 65 -6.07 -16.58 3.56
C GLU A 65 -4.95 -15.64 3.07
N GLN A 66 -3.77 -16.23 2.81
CA GLN A 66 -2.65 -15.51 2.21
C GLN A 66 -2.96 -15.12 0.75
N ILE A 67 -2.54 -13.92 0.35
CA ILE A 67 -2.63 -13.45 -1.04
C ILE A 67 -1.76 -14.36 -1.92
N THR A 68 -2.34 -14.94 -2.96
CA THR A 68 -1.60 -15.75 -3.92
C THR A 68 -0.79 -14.88 -4.90
N GLU A 69 0.19 -15.47 -5.57
CA GLU A 69 0.96 -14.77 -6.62
C GLU A 69 0.07 -14.22 -7.74
N GLU A 70 -1.02 -14.93 -8.06
CA GLU A 70 -2.01 -14.50 -9.06
C GLU A 70 -2.87 -13.33 -8.56
N GLN A 71 -3.20 -13.31 -7.27
CA GLN A 71 -3.96 -12.23 -6.65
C GLN A 71 -3.12 -10.96 -6.45
N TRP A 72 -1.81 -11.10 -6.25
CA TRP A 72 -0.89 -9.99 -5.98
C TRP A 72 -0.98 -8.82 -6.98
N PRO A 73 -0.90 -9.03 -8.31
CA PRO A 73 -1.04 -7.95 -9.28
C PRO A 73 -2.47 -7.39 -9.32
N VAL A 74 -3.49 -8.21 -9.08
CA VAL A 74 -4.90 -7.77 -9.05
C VAL A 74 -5.14 -6.85 -7.87
N PHE A 75 -4.63 -7.23 -6.69
CA PHE A 75 -4.79 -6.46 -5.45
C PHE A 75 -3.93 -5.20 -5.43
N SER A 76 -2.95 -5.09 -6.31
CA SER A 76 -2.16 -3.87 -6.47
C SER A 76 -2.87 -2.81 -7.33
N GLN A 77 -4.00 -3.13 -7.98
CA GLN A 77 -4.76 -2.20 -8.82
C GLN A 77 -5.59 -1.21 -7.99
N PHE A 78 -5.78 -0.01 -8.54
CA PHE A 78 -6.59 1.02 -7.89
C PHE A 78 -8.01 0.52 -7.59
N PRO A 79 -8.50 0.71 -6.35
CA PRO A 79 -9.87 0.39 -5.99
C PRO A 79 -10.86 1.22 -6.82
N LYS A 80 -11.96 0.58 -7.21
CA LYS A 80 -13.05 1.21 -7.98
C LYS A 80 -14.26 1.53 -7.11
N ASP A 81 -14.27 1.04 -5.87
CA ASP A 81 -15.35 1.12 -4.90
C ASP A 81 -15.11 2.15 -3.79
N ILE A 82 -13.92 2.76 -3.72
CA ILE A 82 -13.63 3.88 -2.83
C ILE A 82 -13.73 5.21 -3.60
N LYS A 83 -14.45 6.17 -3.03
CA LYS A 83 -14.53 7.52 -3.57
C LYS A 83 -13.52 8.41 -2.85
N PRO A 84 -12.82 9.32 -3.56
CA PRO A 84 -12.04 10.34 -2.89
C PRO A 84 -12.88 11.13 -1.90
N VAL A 85 -12.31 11.42 -0.74
CA VAL A 85 -12.90 12.31 0.28
C VAL A 85 -11.97 13.50 0.45
N GLY A 86 -12.55 14.70 0.54
CA GLY A 86 -11.86 15.98 0.66
C GLY A 86 -12.78 17.04 1.23
#